data_AF-A0A1S0ULR4-F1
#
_entry.id   AF-A0A1S0ULR4-F1
#
_cell.length_a   1.000
_cell.length_b   1.000
_cell.length_c   1.000
_cell.angle_alpha   90.00
_cell.angle_beta   90.00
_cell.angle_gamma   90.00
#
_symmetry.space_group_name_H-M   'P 1'
#
loop_
_entity.id
_entity.type
_entity.pdbx_description
1 polymer ?
#
loop_
_entity_poly.entity_id
_entity_poly.type
_entity_poly.pdbx_seq_one_letter_code
_entity_poly.pdbx_strand_id
1 'polypeptide(L)'
;MLTAELLGLEETLCEQKRRYEILNNEFENYKLKAEAILKSRSVKNDALESTGISHTLSLLPVSECSSCAAAEVDLRHMRSVVTSLHNKLHSLEIDYTNAKKGYEEKTAQLQLKIIEMERVQENSTSDLRNQMHQKVIEMESEMQKQRIRALDILAEKENELEITKAKLNSIIRNQPNVDPVDPPQDTSFRPVKYRQSHSHDFFESNTSTDKQRIGEIRSVNDHSSSDVDSCSSVVDEHHSECLSVSPNSTQVLFNVPGTTAAAETRNIFYEQQLVKRERQIVELRNAMHIAELNVRDIHQAAVTKDLQHFEMVEKLKDEIRILEGKLKFLSVDSNMEYLRNVFIQLLHCDTSSGRKHILKAIGAVLKLSVTEMRAIEKRNL
;
A
#
# COMPACT_ATOMS: atom_id res chain seq x y z
N MET A 1 -7.90 26.40 -13.56
CA MET A 1 -6.51 26.64 -13.11
C MET A 1 -6.48 27.78 -12.10
N LEU A 2 -7.23 27.70 -11.00
CA LEU A 2 -7.30 28.75 -9.95
C LEU A 2 -7.84 28.16 -8.63
N THR A 3 -7.24 27.09 -8.12
CA THR A 3 -7.59 26.54 -6.79
C THR A 3 -6.39 26.19 -5.91
N ALA A 4 -5.15 26.31 -6.42
CA ALA A 4 -3.94 26.05 -5.63
C ALA A 4 -3.35 27.32 -4.97
N GLU A 5 -3.59 28.51 -5.53
CA GLU A 5 -2.93 29.75 -5.07
C GLU A 5 -3.49 30.34 -3.76
N LEU A 6 -4.60 29.83 -3.21
CA LEU A 6 -5.30 30.52 -2.11
C LEU A 6 -4.96 30.06 -0.68
N LEU A 7 -4.01 29.13 -0.49
CA LEU A 7 -3.75 28.56 0.85
C LEU A 7 -2.30 28.59 1.33
N GLY A 8 -1.34 29.19 0.62
CA GLY A 8 0.05 29.34 1.13
C GLY A 8 0.77 28.03 1.50
N LEU A 9 0.16 26.88 1.25
CA LEU A 9 0.65 25.56 1.60
C LEU A 9 1.80 25.11 0.68
N GLU A 10 1.81 25.60 -0.56
CA GLU A 10 2.85 25.26 -1.54
C GLU A 10 4.21 25.88 -1.20
N GLU A 11 4.20 27.08 -0.62
CA GLU A 11 5.40 27.76 -0.14
C GLU A 11 6.02 27.01 1.05
N THR A 12 5.19 26.47 1.96
CA THR A 12 5.65 25.67 3.10
C THR A 12 6.23 24.31 2.70
N LEU A 13 5.67 23.66 1.67
CA LEU A 13 6.17 22.39 1.15
C LEU A 13 7.51 22.56 0.43
N CYS A 14 7.64 23.64 -0.36
CA CYS A 14 8.87 23.97 -1.08
C CYS A 14 10.02 24.32 -0.11
N GLU A 15 9.71 25.10 0.93
CA GLU A 15 10.61 25.42 2.03
C GLU A 15 11.05 24.16 2.79
N GLN A 16 10.12 23.25 3.09
CA GLN A 16 10.40 21.99 3.78
C GLN A 16 11.28 21.05 2.93
N LYS A 17 11.01 20.97 1.61
CA LYS A 17 11.82 20.21 0.67
C LYS A 17 13.26 20.75 0.59
N ARG A 18 13.42 22.08 0.53
CA ARG A 18 14.74 22.72 0.53
C ARG A 18 15.52 22.43 1.82
N ARG A 19 14.86 22.47 2.98
CA ARG A 19 15.49 22.13 4.28
C ARG A 19 15.92 20.66 4.33
N TYR A 20 15.12 19.76 3.79
CA TYR A 20 15.48 18.35 3.69
C TYR A 20 16.70 18.13 2.79
N GLU A 21 16.76 18.79 1.63
CA GLU A 21 17.91 18.72 0.72
C GLU A 21 19.20 19.25 1.34
N ILE A 22 19.12 20.36 2.09
CA ILE A 22 20.27 20.91 2.82
C ILE A 22 20.76 19.90 3.88
N LEU A 23 19.85 19.36 4.70
CA LEU A 23 20.20 18.42 5.76
C LEU A 23 20.79 17.10 5.19
N ASN A 24 20.26 16.64 4.05
CA ASN A 24 20.77 15.47 3.36
C ASN A 24 22.18 15.69 2.80
N ASN A 25 22.47 16.89 2.29
CA ASN A 25 23.80 17.26 1.82
C ASN A 25 24.80 17.39 2.99
N GLU A 26 24.38 17.97 4.12
CA GLU A 26 25.19 17.99 5.35
C GLU A 26 25.50 16.59 5.86
N PHE A 27 24.52 15.67 5.82
CA PHE A 27 24.70 14.28 6.22
C PHE A 27 25.74 13.55 5.33
N GLU A 28 25.65 13.70 4.01
CA GLU A 28 26.63 13.10 3.09
C GLU A 28 28.05 13.71 3.27
N ASN A 29 28.15 15.01 3.55
CA ASN A 29 29.44 15.63 3.90
C ASN A 29 30.00 15.09 5.23
N TYR A 30 29.16 14.88 6.24
CA TYR A 30 29.58 14.27 7.51
C TYR A 30 30.07 12.84 7.31
N LYS A 31 29.39 12.06 6.47
CA LYS A 31 29.78 10.69 6.11
C LYS A 31 31.14 10.65 5.43
N LEU A 32 31.37 11.49 4.42
CA LEU A 32 32.68 11.60 3.75
C LEU A 32 33.79 12.03 4.73
N LYS A 33 33.49 12.96 5.64
CA LYS A 33 34.45 13.41 6.67
C LYS A 33 34.77 12.30 7.68
N ALA A 34 33.77 11.53 8.10
CA ALA A 34 33.97 10.38 8.99
C ALA A 34 34.79 9.27 8.31
N GLU A 35 34.52 8.99 7.04
CA GLU A 35 35.28 8.01 6.26
C GLU A 35 36.74 8.44 6.08
N ALA A 36 37.01 9.73 5.84
CA ALA A 36 38.36 10.28 5.77
C ALA A 36 39.12 10.18 7.11
N ILE A 37 38.44 10.37 8.25
CA ILE A 37 39.03 10.19 9.59
C ILE A 37 39.40 8.73 9.83
N LEU A 38 38.54 7.78 9.43
CA LEU A 38 38.82 6.36 9.55
C LEU A 38 39.99 5.93 8.65
N LYS A 39 40.03 6.39 7.40
CA LYS A 39 41.14 6.15 6.47
C LYS A 39 42.46 6.74 6.97
N SER A 40 42.46 7.97 7.46
CA SER A 40 43.69 8.59 8.00
C SER A 40 44.18 7.97 9.31
N ARG A 41 43.30 7.35 10.10
CA ARG A 41 43.68 6.55 11.28
C ARG A 41 44.25 5.18 10.89
N SER A 42 43.73 4.56 9.82
CA SER A 42 44.27 3.30 9.27
C SER A 42 45.71 3.48 8.77
N VAL A 43 45.97 4.53 7.98
CA VAL A 43 47.29 4.80 7.39
C VAL A 43 48.38 5.10 8.45
N LYS A 44 48.01 5.61 9.63
CA LYS A 44 48.96 5.81 10.75
C LYS A 44 49.39 4.51 11.43
N ASN A 45 48.60 3.44 11.32
CA ASN A 45 48.97 2.13 11.85
C ASN A 45 49.93 1.40 10.91
N ASP A 46 49.75 1.58 9.59
CA ASP A 46 50.61 0.94 8.58
C ASP A 46 52.01 1.56 8.49
N ALA A 47 52.20 2.80 8.95
CA ALA A 47 53.51 3.47 8.99
C ALA A 47 54.41 3.02 10.15
N LEU A 48 53.89 2.29 11.15
CA LEU A 48 54.66 1.85 12.33
C LEU A 48 55.33 0.48 12.14
N GLU A 49 54.97 -0.30 11.11
CA GLU A 49 55.56 -1.63 10.87
C GLU A 49 56.87 -1.60 10.05
N SER A 50 57.27 -0.45 9.51
CA SER A 50 58.48 -0.35 8.65
C SER A 50 59.68 0.34 9.29
N THR A 51 59.77 0.40 10.62
CA THR A 51 61.04 0.79 11.28
C THR A 51 61.73 -0.46 11.80
N GLY A 52 62.59 -1.03 10.95
CA GLY A 52 63.49 -2.12 11.30
C GLY A 52 64.38 -1.72 12.47
N ILE A 53 64.05 -2.23 13.67
CA ILE A 53 64.94 -2.23 14.82
C ILE A 53 65.84 -3.45 14.68
N SER A 54 66.91 -3.28 13.90
CA SER A 54 68.09 -4.13 13.99
C SER A 54 68.76 -3.87 15.34
N HIS A 55 68.33 -4.56 16.39
CA HIS A 55 69.13 -4.74 17.59
C HIS A 55 69.60 -6.19 17.69
N THR A 56 70.85 -6.36 17.27
CA THR A 56 71.78 -7.35 17.78
C THR A 56 71.63 -7.55 19.29
N LEU A 57 71.18 -8.74 19.70
CA LEU A 57 71.40 -9.25 21.04
C LEU A 57 71.80 -10.73 20.93
N SER A 58 73.11 -10.95 20.94
CA SER A 58 73.70 -12.25 21.22
C SER A 58 73.30 -12.70 22.62
N LEU A 59 72.63 -13.83 22.77
CA LEU A 59 72.64 -14.62 24.00
C LEU A 59 72.46 -16.12 23.69
N LEU A 60 73.55 -16.87 23.92
CA LEU A 60 73.70 -18.23 24.46
C LEU A 60 72.77 -19.38 24.00
N PRO A 61 73.28 -20.61 23.81
CA PRO A 61 72.45 -21.78 23.57
C PRO A 61 71.68 -22.11 24.85
N VAL A 62 70.43 -21.65 24.92
CA VAL A 62 69.50 -22.05 25.97
C VAL A 62 69.17 -23.51 25.73
N SER A 63 69.66 -24.36 26.63
CA SER A 63 69.22 -25.74 26.82
C SER A 63 67.70 -25.85 26.62
N GLU A 64 67.26 -26.73 25.72
CA GLU A 64 65.86 -26.96 25.40
C GLU A 64 65.05 -27.23 26.68
N CYS A 65 64.40 -26.17 27.18
CA CYS A 65 63.48 -26.28 28.28
C CYS A 65 62.20 -26.92 27.72
N SER A 66 61.87 -28.14 28.15
CA SER A 66 60.69 -28.85 27.62
C SER A 66 59.38 -28.08 27.83
N SER A 67 59.33 -27.19 28.84
CA SER A 67 58.18 -26.28 29.04
C SER A 67 58.11 -25.16 27.99
N CYS A 68 59.25 -24.71 27.45
CA CYS A 68 59.30 -23.72 26.37
C CYS A 68 58.88 -24.34 25.02
N ALA A 69 59.24 -25.60 24.77
CA ALA A 69 58.81 -26.31 23.56
C ALA A 69 57.29 -26.54 23.52
N ALA A 70 56.67 -26.87 24.67
CA ALA A 70 55.21 -26.98 24.78
C ALA A 70 54.51 -25.63 24.53
N ALA A 71 55.02 -24.55 25.14
CA ALA A 71 54.48 -23.20 24.92
C ALA A 71 54.61 -22.74 23.45
N GLU A 72 55.67 -23.14 22.75
CA GLU A 72 55.85 -22.84 21.33
C GLU A 72 54.88 -23.61 20.43
N VAL A 73 54.53 -24.86 20.77
CA VAL A 73 53.47 -25.62 20.09
C VAL A 73 52.11 -24.97 20.29
N ASP A 74 51.79 -24.55 21.51
CA ASP A 74 50.53 -23.85 21.83
C ASP A 74 50.44 -22.51 21.10
N LEU A 75 51.54 -21.75 21.02
CA LEU A 75 51.61 -20.50 20.23
C LEU A 75 51.38 -20.76 18.74
N ARG A 76 51.96 -21.83 18.17
CA ARG A 76 51.71 -22.21 16.77
C ARG A 76 50.26 -22.62 16.54
N HIS A 77 49.66 -23.36 17.47
CA HIS A 77 48.26 -23.72 17.40
C HIS A 77 47.34 -22.48 17.47
N MET A 78 47.59 -21.58 18.43
CA MET A 78 46.84 -20.32 18.53
C MET A 78 46.97 -19.47 17.27
N ARG A 79 48.18 -19.34 16.68
CA ARG A 79 48.37 -18.65 15.41
C ARG A 79 47.55 -19.29 14.28
N SER A 80 47.54 -20.62 14.20
CA SER A 80 46.73 -21.35 13.20
C SER A 80 45.23 -21.12 13.38
N VAL A 81 44.73 -21.12 14.62
CA VAL A 81 43.33 -20.80 14.94
C VAL A 81 43.00 -19.37 14.56
N VAL A 82 43.87 -18.41 14.88
CA VAL A 82 43.70 -16.99 14.50
C VAL A 82 43.63 -16.85 12.98
N THR A 83 44.51 -17.49 12.22
CA THR A 83 44.47 -17.49 10.75
C THR A 83 43.16 -18.12 10.22
N SER A 84 42.72 -19.23 10.81
CA SER A 84 41.45 -19.88 10.42
C SER A 84 40.24 -18.97 10.68
N LEU A 85 40.19 -18.31 11.83
CA LEU A 85 39.13 -17.36 12.16
C LEU A 85 39.16 -16.14 11.24
N HIS A 86 40.35 -15.63 10.93
CA HIS A 86 40.49 -14.51 10.00
C HIS A 86 39.98 -14.87 8.59
N ASN A 87 40.32 -16.06 8.09
CA ASN A 87 39.81 -16.56 6.80
C ASN A 87 38.28 -16.73 6.81
N LYS A 88 37.72 -17.25 7.90
CA LYS A 88 36.25 -17.38 8.05
C LYS A 88 35.56 -16.03 8.09
N LEU A 89 36.12 -15.05 8.80
CA LEU A 89 35.59 -13.69 8.88
C LEU A 89 35.60 -13.03 7.50
N HIS A 90 36.71 -13.15 6.77
CA HIS A 90 36.83 -12.63 5.41
C HIS A 90 35.84 -13.31 4.43
N SER A 91 35.67 -14.63 4.51
CA SER A 91 34.65 -15.34 3.72
C SER A 91 33.23 -14.84 4.02
N LEU A 92 32.90 -14.69 5.31
CA LEU A 92 31.59 -14.18 5.73
C LEU A 92 31.35 -12.74 5.28
N GLU A 93 32.38 -11.90 5.24
CA GLU A 93 32.29 -10.54 4.72
C GLU A 93 32.01 -10.53 3.21
N ILE A 94 32.66 -11.40 2.44
CA ILE A 94 32.36 -11.60 1.02
C ILE A 94 30.93 -12.09 0.82
N ASP A 95 30.49 -13.11 1.56
CA ASP A 95 29.14 -13.65 1.45
C ASP A 95 28.08 -12.60 1.80
N TYR A 96 28.33 -11.82 2.86
CA TYR A 96 27.47 -10.72 3.26
C TYR A 96 27.37 -9.64 2.18
N THR A 97 28.49 -9.20 1.61
CA THR A 97 28.50 -8.18 0.54
C THR A 97 27.79 -8.67 -0.72
N ASN A 98 27.98 -9.93 -1.10
CA ASN A 98 27.27 -10.56 -2.21
C ASN A 98 25.76 -10.66 -1.96
N ALA A 99 25.35 -11.10 -0.77
CA ALA A 99 23.94 -11.19 -0.39
C ALA A 99 23.29 -9.80 -0.37
N LYS A 100 23.96 -8.81 0.21
CA LYS A 100 23.51 -7.41 0.23
C LYS A 100 23.28 -6.89 -1.20
N LYS A 101 24.26 -7.08 -2.09
CA LYS A 101 24.15 -6.70 -3.50
C LYS A 101 22.95 -7.38 -4.19
N GLY A 102 22.76 -8.68 -3.95
CA GLY A 102 21.63 -9.42 -4.51
C GLY A 102 20.26 -8.92 -4.03
N TYR A 103 20.16 -8.48 -2.77
CA TYR A 103 18.93 -7.86 -2.27
C TYR A 103 18.71 -6.45 -2.84
N GLU A 104 19.77 -5.65 -2.98
CA GLU A 104 19.70 -4.34 -3.62
C GLU A 104 19.24 -4.43 -5.09
N GLU A 105 19.79 -5.37 -5.86
CA GLU A 105 19.38 -5.62 -7.25
C GLU A 105 17.91 -6.05 -7.35
N LYS A 106 17.46 -6.99 -6.49
CA LYS A 106 16.04 -7.41 -6.46
C LYS A 106 15.12 -6.25 -6.07
N THR A 107 15.54 -5.42 -5.12
CA THR A 107 14.78 -4.24 -4.69
C THR A 107 14.63 -3.25 -5.84
N ALA A 108 15.71 -2.97 -6.57
CA ALA A 108 15.68 -2.10 -7.75
C ALA A 108 14.77 -2.67 -8.87
N GLN A 109 14.84 -3.98 -9.13
CA GLN A 109 13.98 -4.64 -10.12
C GLN A 109 12.49 -4.53 -9.76
N LEU A 110 12.13 -4.76 -8.49
CA LEU A 110 10.75 -4.63 -8.02
C LEU A 110 10.27 -3.19 -8.11
N GLN A 111 11.10 -2.21 -7.75
CA GLN A 111 10.78 -0.79 -7.90
C GLN A 111 10.52 -0.41 -9.36
N LEU A 112 11.37 -0.85 -10.30
CA LEU A 112 11.16 -0.61 -11.73
C LEU A 112 9.86 -1.22 -12.22
N LYS A 113 9.53 -2.44 -11.79
CA LYS A 113 8.29 -3.11 -12.16
C LYS A 113 7.06 -2.37 -11.63
N ILE A 114 7.12 -1.84 -10.41
CA ILE A 114 6.05 -1.02 -9.83
C ILE A 114 5.82 0.23 -10.70
N ILE A 115 6.90 0.96 -11.01
CA ILE A 115 6.83 2.17 -11.85
C ILE A 115 6.25 1.85 -13.24
N GLU A 116 6.65 0.73 -13.85
CA GLU A 116 6.13 0.30 -15.14
C GLU A 116 4.63 0.00 -15.08
N MET A 117 4.18 -0.74 -14.05
CA MET A 117 2.76 -1.07 -13.87
C MET A 117 1.92 0.18 -13.61
N GLU A 118 2.40 1.10 -12.77
CA GLU A 118 1.73 2.38 -12.49
C GLU A 118 1.56 3.20 -13.78
N ARG A 119 2.61 3.29 -14.60
CA ARG A 119 2.57 3.98 -15.90
C ARG A 119 1.59 3.32 -16.87
N VAL A 120 1.57 1.99 -16.95
CA VAL A 120 0.62 1.25 -17.82
C VAL A 120 -0.82 1.49 -17.38
N GLN A 121 -1.08 1.47 -16.07
CA GLN A 121 -2.39 1.75 -15.51
C GLN A 121 -2.82 3.19 -15.79
N GLU A 122 -1.95 4.16 -15.56
CA GLU A 122 -2.22 5.58 -15.84
C GLU A 122 -2.57 5.78 -17.32
N ASN A 123 -1.78 5.21 -18.23
CA ASN A 123 -2.05 5.26 -19.67
C ASN A 123 -3.42 4.65 -20.02
N SER A 124 -3.73 3.45 -19.49
CA SER A 124 -5.01 2.78 -19.75
C SER A 124 -6.20 3.59 -19.26
N THR A 125 -6.09 4.20 -18.06
CA THR A 125 -7.16 5.06 -17.52
C THR A 125 -7.32 6.35 -18.32
N SER A 126 -6.22 6.93 -18.81
CA SER A 126 -6.22 8.10 -19.68
C SER A 126 -6.89 7.78 -21.02
N ASP A 127 -6.53 6.66 -21.65
CA ASP A 127 -7.11 6.21 -22.91
C ASP A 127 -8.62 5.98 -22.79
N LEU A 128 -9.07 5.31 -21.72
CA LEU A 128 -10.49 5.09 -21.48
C LEU A 128 -11.24 6.42 -21.27
N ARG A 129 -10.66 7.35 -20.51
CA ARG A 129 -11.21 8.70 -20.29
C ARG A 129 -11.37 9.43 -21.62
N ASN A 130 -10.34 9.39 -22.48
CA ASN A 130 -10.34 10.03 -23.79
C ASN A 130 -11.42 9.41 -24.71
N GLN A 131 -11.54 8.08 -24.73
CA GLN A 131 -12.59 7.40 -25.50
C GLN A 131 -14.00 7.77 -25.03
N MET A 132 -14.22 7.88 -23.71
CA MET A 132 -15.50 8.33 -23.16
C MET A 132 -15.79 9.77 -23.54
N HIS A 133 -14.81 10.67 -23.41
CA HIS A 133 -14.95 12.07 -23.80
C HIS A 133 -15.29 12.21 -25.29
N GLN A 134 -14.59 11.47 -26.14
CA GLN A 134 -14.84 11.47 -27.58
C GLN A 134 -16.26 11.01 -27.93
N LYS A 135 -16.77 9.96 -27.26
CA LYS A 135 -18.17 9.51 -27.44
C LYS A 135 -19.19 10.56 -27.01
N VAL A 136 -18.91 11.30 -25.93
CA VAL A 136 -19.79 12.41 -25.49
C VAL A 136 -19.83 13.50 -26.55
N ILE A 137 -18.66 13.93 -27.05
CA ILE A 137 -18.56 14.95 -28.10
C ILE A 137 -19.33 14.52 -29.36
N GLU A 138 -19.18 13.27 -29.79
CA GLU A 138 -19.91 12.74 -30.95
C GLU A 138 -21.43 12.75 -30.72
N MET A 139 -21.88 12.29 -29.56
CA MET A 139 -23.31 12.27 -29.19
C MET A 139 -23.89 13.68 -29.13
N GLU A 140 -23.19 14.63 -28.51
CA GLU A 140 -23.60 16.04 -28.45
C GLU A 140 -23.69 16.64 -29.86
N SER A 141 -22.74 16.33 -30.74
CA SER A 141 -22.76 16.81 -32.13
C SER A 141 -23.97 16.28 -32.90
N GLU A 142 -24.34 15.01 -32.71
CA GLU A 142 -25.48 14.41 -33.40
C GLU A 142 -26.80 14.92 -32.83
N MET A 143 -26.89 15.09 -31.50
CA MET A 143 -28.03 15.72 -30.86
C MET A 143 -28.25 17.15 -31.38
N GLN A 144 -27.17 17.93 -31.53
CA GLN A 144 -27.26 19.28 -32.07
C GLN A 144 -27.71 19.28 -33.54
N LYS A 145 -27.22 18.34 -34.37
CA LYS A 145 -27.71 18.19 -35.75
C LYS A 145 -29.19 17.84 -35.80
N GLN A 146 -29.66 16.92 -34.96
CA GLN A 146 -31.07 16.56 -34.89
C GLN A 146 -31.94 17.76 -34.46
N ARG A 147 -31.48 18.54 -33.49
CA ARG A 147 -32.15 19.78 -33.06
C ARG A 147 -32.26 20.78 -34.21
N ILE A 148 -31.19 21.00 -34.98
CA ILE A 148 -31.20 21.89 -36.14
C ILE A 148 -32.20 21.41 -37.19
N ARG A 149 -32.15 20.12 -37.57
CA ARG A 149 -33.10 19.54 -38.53
C ARG A 149 -34.57 19.69 -38.08
N ALA A 150 -34.83 19.53 -36.79
CA ALA A 150 -36.18 19.70 -36.23
C ALA A 150 -36.65 21.16 -36.32
N LEU A 151 -35.76 22.13 -36.05
CA LEU A 151 -36.05 23.55 -36.22
C LEU A 151 -36.32 23.90 -37.70
N ASP A 152 -35.55 23.35 -38.63
CA ASP A 152 -35.74 23.58 -40.06
C ASP A 152 -37.11 23.07 -40.54
N ILE A 153 -37.52 21.86 -40.11
CA ILE A 153 -38.84 21.30 -40.44
C ILE A 153 -39.97 22.17 -39.85
N LEU A 154 -39.82 22.64 -38.61
CA LEU A 154 -40.81 23.53 -38.00
C LEU A 154 -40.95 24.84 -38.79
N ALA A 155 -39.85 25.44 -39.21
CA ALA A 155 -39.86 26.65 -40.03
C ALA A 155 -40.54 26.41 -41.40
N GLU A 156 -40.29 25.27 -42.05
CA GLU A 156 -40.97 24.89 -43.29
C GLU A 156 -42.50 24.75 -43.07
N LYS A 157 -42.91 24.08 -41.99
CA LYS A 157 -44.32 23.91 -41.65
C LYS A 157 -45.01 25.22 -41.32
N GLU A 158 -44.32 26.13 -40.65
CA GLU A 158 -44.85 27.47 -40.37
C GLU A 158 -45.04 28.28 -41.65
N ASN A 159 -44.12 28.19 -42.61
CA ASN A 159 -44.28 28.81 -43.93
C ASN A 159 -45.44 28.20 -44.75
N GLU A 160 -45.57 26.87 -44.78
CA GLU A 160 -46.73 26.21 -45.41
C GLU A 160 -48.06 26.66 -44.79
N LEU A 161 -48.08 26.79 -43.47
CA LEU A 161 -49.25 27.24 -42.71
C LEU A 161 -49.58 28.70 -43.04
N GLU A 162 -48.58 29.56 -43.18
CA GLU A 162 -48.77 30.95 -43.59
C GLU A 162 -49.31 31.06 -45.03
N ILE A 163 -48.80 30.24 -45.96
CA ILE A 163 -49.31 30.17 -47.34
C ILE A 163 -50.77 29.69 -47.37
N THR A 164 -51.12 28.67 -46.59
CA THR A 164 -52.50 28.16 -46.54
C THR A 164 -53.46 29.15 -45.91
N LYS A 165 -53.06 29.83 -44.82
CA LYS A 165 -53.80 30.96 -44.24
C LYS A 165 -54.02 32.07 -45.26
N ALA A 166 -52.99 32.46 -46.01
CA ALA A 166 -53.10 33.50 -47.03
C ALA A 166 -54.09 33.12 -48.15
N LYS A 167 -54.07 31.86 -48.60
CA LYS A 167 -55.04 31.33 -49.58
C LYS A 167 -56.47 31.34 -49.04
N LEU A 168 -56.67 30.87 -47.81
CA LEU A 168 -57.99 30.87 -47.17
C LEU A 168 -58.54 32.30 -47.01
N ASN A 169 -57.71 33.23 -46.53
CA ASN A 169 -58.07 34.63 -46.38
C ASN A 169 -58.44 35.28 -47.72
N SER A 170 -57.78 34.90 -48.82
CA SER A 170 -58.14 35.33 -50.18
C SER A 170 -59.50 34.79 -50.62
N ILE A 171 -59.81 33.53 -50.32
CA ILE A 171 -61.12 32.90 -50.64
C ILE A 171 -62.24 33.59 -49.87
N ILE A 172 -62.07 33.83 -48.56
CA ILE A 172 -63.06 34.54 -47.73
C ILE A 172 -63.32 35.95 -48.28
N ARG A 173 -62.28 36.65 -48.75
CA ARG A 173 -62.42 37.99 -49.33
C ARG A 173 -63.14 38.01 -50.70
N ASN A 174 -63.16 36.88 -51.41
CA ASN A 174 -63.73 36.75 -52.75
C ASN A 174 -65.13 36.09 -52.79
N GLN A 175 -65.73 35.74 -51.64
CA GLN A 175 -67.14 35.37 -51.59
C GLN A 175 -68.03 36.62 -51.69
N PRO A 176 -69.04 36.65 -52.58
CA PRO A 176 -70.03 37.73 -52.60
C PRO A 176 -70.96 37.60 -51.38
N ASN A 177 -71.17 38.73 -50.69
CA ASN A 177 -72.14 38.91 -49.61
C ASN A 177 -73.48 38.24 -49.92
N VAL A 178 -73.85 37.24 -49.12
CA VAL A 178 -75.24 36.86 -48.88
C VAL A 178 -75.38 36.66 -47.37
N ASP A 179 -75.96 37.64 -46.69
CA ASP A 179 -76.56 37.46 -45.36
C ASP A 179 -77.83 36.59 -45.52
N PRO A 180 -78.15 35.73 -44.52
CA PRO A 180 -79.19 36.15 -43.58
C PRO A 180 -79.08 35.59 -42.14
N VAL A 181 -79.41 36.46 -41.18
CA VAL A 181 -80.24 36.21 -39.97
C VAL A 181 -79.63 35.42 -38.80
N ASP A 182 -79.48 36.10 -37.65
CA ASP A 182 -79.36 35.56 -36.27
C ASP A 182 -80.67 34.87 -35.83
N PRO A 183 -80.64 33.75 -35.06
CA PRO A 183 -80.70 33.84 -33.57
C PRO A 183 -80.10 32.61 -32.83
N PRO A 184 -80.29 32.44 -31.49
CA PRO A 184 -79.92 33.29 -30.35
C PRO A 184 -78.82 32.64 -29.48
N GLN A 185 -78.21 33.43 -28.60
CA GLN A 185 -77.36 32.94 -27.50
C GLN A 185 -78.17 32.14 -26.47
N ASP A 186 -77.74 30.92 -26.11
CA ASP A 186 -77.32 30.65 -24.72
C ASP A 186 -76.60 29.30 -24.51
N THR A 187 -75.58 29.36 -23.65
CA THR A 187 -74.97 28.31 -22.83
C THR A 187 -74.38 27.00 -23.42
N SER A 188 -73.04 26.96 -23.32
CA SER A 188 -72.24 25.88 -22.72
C SER A 188 -72.01 24.59 -23.51
N PHE A 189 -70.99 24.62 -24.38
CA PHE A 189 -70.13 23.45 -24.60
C PHE A 189 -68.69 23.72 -24.17
N ARG A 190 -68.19 22.78 -23.38
CA ARG A 190 -67.01 22.76 -22.53
C ARG A 190 -65.72 22.69 -23.37
N PRO A 191 -64.73 23.58 -23.18
CA PRO A 191 -63.42 23.39 -23.80
C PRO A 191 -62.60 22.38 -22.99
N VAL A 192 -62.31 21.24 -23.61
CA VAL A 192 -61.27 20.30 -23.15
C VAL A 192 -59.94 21.03 -23.22
N LYS A 193 -59.30 21.22 -22.06
CA LYS A 193 -57.99 21.85 -21.94
C LYS A 193 -56.93 21.00 -22.63
N TYR A 194 -56.48 21.44 -23.81
CA TYR A 194 -55.16 21.09 -24.33
C TYR A 194 -54.12 21.71 -23.39
N ARG A 195 -53.31 20.86 -22.77
CA ARG A 195 -52.19 21.27 -21.92
C ARG A 195 -50.93 21.14 -22.76
N GLN A 196 -50.35 22.27 -23.16
CA GLN A 196 -49.00 22.36 -23.71
C GLN A 196 -48.33 23.55 -23.03
N SER A 197 -47.57 23.31 -21.96
CA SER A 197 -46.11 23.13 -21.94
C SER A 197 -45.41 24.47 -21.74
N HIS A 198 -44.64 24.61 -20.65
CA HIS A 198 -43.34 25.28 -20.72
C HIS A 198 -42.51 25.02 -19.46
N SER A 199 -41.44 24.26 -19.67
CA SER A 199 -40.17 24.36 -18.95
C SER A 199 -39.50 25.70 -19.30
N HIS A 200 -39.01 26.40 -18.28
CA HIS A 200 -38.10 27.53 -18.41
C HIS A 200 -36.94 27.29 -17.44
N ASP A 201 -35.75 27.05 -17.99
CA ASP A 201 -34.47 27.09 -17.27
C ASP A 201 -34.15 28.53 -16.87
N PHE A 202 -33.47 28.79 -15.75
CA PHE A 202 -32.21 29.53 -15.74
C PHE A 202 -31.65 29.76 -14.32
N PHE A 203 -30.34 29.95 -14.33
CA PHE A 203 -29.34 29.97 -13.28
C PHE A 203 -29.42 31.09 -12.22
N GLU A 204 -28.61 30.85 -11.17
CA GLU A 204 -27.69 31.79 -10.49
C GLU A 204 -28.07 32.37 -9.10
N SER A 205 -27.35 31.82 -8.11
CA SER A 205 -26.50 32.53 -7.14
C SER A 205 -27.04 33.79 -6.44
N ASN A 206 -27.26 33.73 -5.12
CA ASN A 206 -26.33 34.33 -4.15
C ASN A 206 -26.93 34.48 -2.73
N THR A 207 -26.08 34.17 -1.76
CA THR A 207 -25.84 34.90 -0.50
C THR A 207 -26.92 34.94 0.59
N SER A 208 -26.49 34.46 1.75
CA SER A 208 -26.41 35.24 3.00
C SER A 208 -27.54 35.13 4.02
N THR A 209 -27.10 34.71 5.21
CA THR A 209 -27.54 35.12 6.57
C THR A 209 -28.94 34.72 7.01
N ASP A 210 -29.20 34.36 8.27
CA ASP A 210 -28.43 34.02 9.47
C ASP A 210 -29.52 33.69 10.53
N LYS A 211 -29.13 32.95 11.56
CA LYS A 211 -29.78 32.81 12.87
C LYS A 211 -31.00 31.88 12.94
N GLN A 212 -31.19 31.06 13.98
CA GLN A 212 -30.37 30.59 15.10
C GLN A 212 -31.31 29.69 15.92
N ARG A 213 -30.70 28.81 16.73
CA ARG A 213 -31.22 28.21 17.99
C ARG A 213 -31.69 26.75 17.84
N ILE A 214 -30.83 25.75 18.06
CA ILE A 214 -30.13 25.28 19.29
C ILE A 214 -30.97 24.27 20.08
N GLY A 215 -30.33 23.13 20.37
CA GLY A 215 -30.58 22.23 21.50
C GLY A 215 -31.18 20.89 21.05
N GLU A 216 -30.66 19.71 21.38
CA GLU A 216 -29.62 19.37 22.35
C GLU A 216 -29.19 17.90 22.15
N ILE A 217 -27.99 17.60 22.64
CA ILE A 217 -27.24 16.36 22.54
C ILE A 217 -27.81 15.28 23.47
N ARG A 218 -27.79 14.00 23.06
CA ARG A 218 -27.48 12.90 23.98
C ARG A 218 -26.94 11.64 23.28
N SER A 219 -25.69 11.36 23.61
CA SER A 219 -25.05 10.03 23.61
C SER A 219 -25.68 9.18 24.71
N VAL A 220 -25.95 7.88 24.46
CA VAL A 220 -25.81 6.76 25.41
C VAL A 220 -25.65 5.46 24.61
N ASN A 221 -24.46 4.88 24.69
CA ASN A 221 -24.16 3.51 25.10
C ASN A 221 -25.17 2.36 24.86
N ASP A 222 -24.55 1.24 24.46
CA ASP A 222 -24.61 -0.07 25.14
C ASP A 222 -25.32 -1.27 24.49
N HIS A 223 -24.45 -2.26 24.25
CA HIS A 223 -24.55 -3.67 24.65
C HIS A 223 -25.14 -4.72 23.70
N SER A 224 -24.28 -5.74 23.54
CA SER A 224 -24.62 -7.17 23.63
C SER A 224 -25.33 -7.80 22.44
N SER A 225 -25.01 -9.02 22.03
CA SER A 225 -24.11 -10.05 22.56
C SER A 225 -24.02 -11.18 21.54
N SER A 226 -22.96 -11.98 21.66
CA SER A 226 -22.94 -13.45 21.55
C SER A 226 -23.34 -14.08 20.21
N ASP A 227 -22.83 -15.20 19.76
CA ASP A 227 -21.73 -16.13 20.06
C ASP A 227 -22.02 -17.28 19.08
N VAL A 228 -20.98 -17.98 18.61
CA VAL A 228 -21.00 -19.35 18.05
C VAL A 228 -21.86 -19.59 16.78
N ASP A 229 -21.50 -20.34 15.73
CA ASP A 229 -20.69 -21.53 15.47
C ASP A 229 -20.10 -21.41 14.03
N SER A 230 -18.87 -21.83 13.70
CA SER A 230 -18.41 -23.20 13.42
C SER A 230 -19.28 -24.07 12.48
N CYS A 231 -18.57 -24.82 11.62
CA CYS A 231 -19.00 -25.81 10.62
C CYS A 231 -19.32 -25.25 9.21
N SER A 232 -18.57 -25.54 8.15
CA SER A 232 -18.16 -26.81 7.53
C SER A 232 -19.22 -27.44 6.60
N SER A 233 -18.90 -27.33 5.30
CA SER A 233 -19.06 -28.33 4.23
C SER A 233 -20.43 -28.61 3.58
N VAL A 234 -20.31 -28.93 2.28
CA VAL A 234 -21.02 -29.97 1.51
C VAL A 234 -22.23 -29.53 0.65
N VAL A 235 -21.97 -29.67 -0.66
CA VAL A 235 -22.83 -29.92 -1.84
C VAL A 235 -24.09 -29.09 -2.06
N ASP A 236 -24.15 -28.44 -3.24
CA ASP A 236 -25.21 -28.81 -4.17
C ASP A 236 -24.75 -28.60 -5.62
N GLU A 237 -24.68 -29.71 -6.34
CA GLU A 237 -24.29 -29.84 -7.73
C GLU A 237 -25.59 -29.97 -8.52
N HIS A 238 -26.02 -28.88 -9.17
CA HIS A 238 -27.07 -28.96 -10.19
C HIS A 238 -26.50 -28.55 -11.55
N HIS A 239 -26.28 -29.60 -12.33
CA HIS A 239 -26.05 -29.60 -13.76
C HIS A 239 -26.98 -28.65 -14.52
N SER A 240 -26.43 -27.89 -15.47
CA SER A 240 -27.03 -27.77 -16.81
C SER A 240 -25.98 -27.33 -17.81
N GLU A 241 -25.98 -28.06 -18.92
CA GLU A 241 -24.89 -28.21 -19.87
C GLU A 241 -24.64 -26.99 -20.73
N CYS A 242 -23.38 -26.90 -21.14
CA CYS A 242 -22.91 -26.13 -22.27
C CYS A 242 -23.61 -26.63 -23.55
N LEU A 243 -24.27 -25.75 -24.31
CA LEU A 243 -24.61 -26.04 -25.70
C LEU A 243 -24.10 -24.96 -26.66
N SER A 244 -23.29 -25.51 -27.55
CA SER A 244 -22.66 -24.99 -28.74
C SER A 244 -23.62 -24.42 -29.79
N VAL A 245 -23.07 -23.48 -30.55
CA VAL A 245 -23.49 -22.97 -31.87
C VAL A 245 -24.24 -24.00 -32.75
N SER A 246 -25.43 -23.64 -33.22
CA SER A 246 -25.88 -23.88 -34.60
C SER A 246 -27.15 -23.05 -34.94
N PRO A 247 -27.25 -22.45 -36.13
CA PRO A 247 -28.41 -21.69 -36.57
C PRO A 247 -29.44 -22.62 -37.21
N ASN A 248 -30.74 -22.49 -36.88
CA ASN A 248 -31.78 -22.94 -37.80
C ASN A 248 -33.14 -22.26 -37.57
N SER A 249 -33.66 -21.83 -38.71
CA SER A 249 -35.02 -21.37 -39.00
C SER A 249 -36.09 -22.32 -38.48
N THR A 250 -37.08 -21.81 -37.74
CA THR A 250 -38.44 -22.37 -37.72
C THR A 250 -39.42 -21.25 -37.37
N GLN A 251 -40.27 -20.93 -38.35
CA GLN A 251 -41.44 -20.07 -38.19
C GLN A 251 -42.46 -20.75 -37.27
N VAL A 252 -42.96 -20.03 -36.27
CA VAL A 252 -44.27 -20.34 -35.67
C VAL A 252 -45.15 -19.11 -35.87
N LEU A 253 -46.10 -19.29 -36.78
CA LEU A 253 -47.14 -18.38 -37.19
C LEU A 253 -48.26 -18.40 -36.13
N PHE A 254 -48.52 -17.27 -35.48
CA PHE A 254 -49.79 -17.03 -34.79
C PHE A 254 -50.47 -15.83 -35.45
N ASN A 255 -51.51 -16.11 -36.23
CA ASN A 255 -52.36 -15.11 -36.86
C ASN A 255 -53.39 -14.60 -35.86
N VAL A 256 -53.34 -13.30 -35.54
CA VAL A 256 -54.48 -12.52 -35.07
C VAL A 256 -54.80 -11.49 -36.17
N PRO A 257 -56.02 -11.48 -36.74
CA PRO A 257 -56.33 -10.59 -37.84
C PRO A 257 -56.84 -9.24 -37.35
N GLY A 258 -56.17 -8.17 -37.79
CA GLY A 258 -56.79 -6.86 -37.94
C GLY A 258 -56.43 -5.83 -36.87
N THR A 259 -55.23 -5.27 -36.95
CA THR A 259 -55.01 -3.82 -36.80
C THR A 259 -53.70 -3.44 -37.48
N THR A 260 -53.83 -2.60 -38.51
CA THR A 260 -52.84 -1.63 -39.01
C THR A 260 -51.44 -2.14 -39.32
N ALA A 261 -51.25 -2.44 -40.61
CA ALA A 261 -49.97 -2.32 -41.29
C ALA A 261 -49.43 -0.87 -41.16
N ALA A 262 -48.64 -0.61 -40.12
CA ALA A 262 -47.79 0.57 -40.01
C ALA A 262 -46.62 0.27 -39.04
N ALA A 263 -45.48 -0.08 -39.62
CA ALA A 263 -44.15 0.14 -39.05
C ALA A 263 -43.74 -0.61 -37.76
N GLU A 264 -43.78 -1.94 -37.76
CA GLU A 264 -42.74 -2.69 -37.02
C GLU A 264 -41.52 -2.86 -37.93
N THR A 265 -40.87 -1.74 -38.26
CA THR A 265 -39.50 -1.80 -38.78
C THR A 265 -38.63 -2.19 -37.59
N ARG A 266 -38.57 -3.50 -37.29
CA ARG A 266 -37.74 -4.08 -36.24
C ARG A 266 -36.34 -3.50 -36.40
N ASN A 267 -35.96 -2.60 -35.50
CA ASN A 267 -34.72 -1.85 -35.62
C ASN A 267 -33.58 -2.78 -35.16
N ILE A 268 -33.15 -3.65 -36.07
CA ILE A 268 -32.13 -4.69 -35.84
C ILE A 268 -30.87 -4.10 -35.22
N PHE A 269 -30.52 -2.86 -35.60
CA PHE A 269 -29.39 -2.14 -35.05
C PHE A 269 -29.56 -1.84 -33.55
N TYR A 270 -30.72 -1.32 -33.14
CA TYR A 270 -31.03 -1.04 -31.74
C TYR A 270 -31.04 -2.33 -30.89
N GLU A 271 -31.60 -3.41 -31.44
CA GLU A 271 -31.64 -4.72 -30.79
C GLU A 271 -30.23 -5.31 -30.59
N GLN A 272 -29.37 -5.21 -31.62
CA GLN A 272 -27.96 -5.57 -31.50
C GLN A 272 -27.21 -4.69 -30.49
N GLN A 273 -27.54 -3.41 -30.41
CA GLN A 273 -26.94 -2.48 -29.46
C GLN A 273 -27.33 -2.85 -28.02
N LEU A 274 -28.60 -3.21 -27.78
CA LEU A 274 -29.08 -3.70 -26.49
C LEU A 274 -28.37 -4.98 -26.08
N VAL A 275 -28.25 -5.96 -26.97
CA VAL A 275 -27.54 -7.22 -26.68
C VAL A 275 -26.08 -6.98 -26.31
N LYS A 276 -25.41 -6.02 -26.99
CA LYS A 276 -24.03 -5.63 -26.64
C LYS A 276 -23.95 -5.00 -25.24
N ARG A 277 -24.91 -4.14 -24.88
CA ARG A 277 -24.96 -3.54 -23.53
C ARG A 277 -25.27 -4.59 -22.47
N GLU A 278 -26.19 -5.50 -22.73
CA GLU A 278 -26.54 -6.58 -21.81
C GLU A 278 -25.33 -7.50 -21.55
N ARG A 279 -24.58 -7.84 -22.61
CA ARG A 279 -23.32 -8.59 -22.46
C ARG A 279 -22.31 -7.83 -21.59
N GLN A 280 -22.13 -6.53 -21.83
CA GLN A 280 -21.21 -5.72 -21.04
C GLN A 280 -21.63 -5.63 -19.58
N ILE A 281 -22.94 -5.55 -19.30
CA ILE A 281 -23.46 -5.58 -17.93
C ILE A 281 -23.13 -6.91 -17.25
N VAL A 282 -23.31 -8.04 -17.94
CA VAL A 282 -22.95 -9.36 -17.41
C VAL A 282 -21.45 -9.47 -17.16
N GLU A 283 -20.61 -9.02 -18.11
CA GLU A 283 -19.15 -9.00 -17.95
C GLU A 283 -18.71 -8.14 -16.75
N LEU A 284 -19.30 -6.96 -16.58
CA LEU A 284 -19.02 -6.08 -15.44
C LEU A 284 -19.47 -6.68 -14.11
N ARG A 285 -20.64 -7.32 -14.06
CA ARG A 285 -21.12 -8.03 -12.87
C ARG A 285 -20.20 -9.20 -12.50
N ASN A 286 -19.72 -9.95 -13.49
CA ASN A 286 -18.77 -11.04 -13.27
C ASN A 286 -17.42 -10.51 -12.78
N ALA A 287 -16.90 -9.44 -13.39
CA ALA A 287 -15.66 -8.81 -12.97
C ALA A 287 -15.75 -8.26 -11.54
N MET A 288 -16.87 -7.63 -11.18
CA MET A 288 -17.16 -7.17 -9.82
C MET A 288 -17.16 -8.34 -8.83
N HIS A 289 -17.86 -9.43 -9.15
CA HIS A 289 -17.92 -10.61 -8.28
C HIS A 289 -16.54 -11.25 -8.06
N ILE A 290 -15.73 -11.37 -9.12
CA ILE A 290 -14.35 -11.88 -9.02
C ILE A 290 -13.49 -10.95 -8.16
N ALA A 291 -13.62 -9.63 -8.33
CA ALA A 291 -12.90 -8.67 -7.51
C ALA A 291 -13.30 -8.76 -6.02
N GLU A 292 -14.59 -8.94 -5.72
CA GLU A 292 -15.08 -9.14 -4.36
C GLU A 292 -14.51 -10.41 -3.70
N LEU A 293 -14.44 -11.52 -4.45
CA LEU A 293 -13.80 -12.76 -3.97
C LEU A 293 -12.31 -12.54 -3.70
N ASN A 294 -11.59 -11.91 -4.62
CA ASN A 294 -10.17 -11.60 -4.45
C ASN A 294 -9.92 -10.73 -3.20
N VAL A 295 -10.79 -9.76 -2.91
CA VAL A 295 -10.68 -8.93 -1.70
C VAL A 295 -10.85 -9.78 -0.44
N ARG A 296 -11.82 -10.71 -0.42
CA ARG A 296 -12.02 -11.62 0.71
C ARG A 296 -10.80 -12.53 0.92
N ASP A 297 -10.25 -13.08 -0.15
CA ASP A 297 -9.07 -13.95 -0.09
C ASP A 297 -7.83 -13.20 0.41
N ILE A 298 -7.59 -11.98 -0.10
CA ILE A 298 -6.49 -11.11 0.36
C ILE A 298 -6.68 -10.77 1.84
N HIS A 299 -7.90 -10.45 2.26
CA HIS A 299 -8.19 -10.11 3.65
C HIS A 299 -7.94 -11.32 4.58
N GLN A 300 -8.38 -12.51 4.20
CA GLN A 300 -8.14 -13.74 4.97
C GLN A 300 -6.65 -14.07 5.07
N ALA A 301 -5.89 -13.91 3.98
CA ALA A 301 -4.45 -14.10 3.97
C ALA A 301 -3.72 -13.11 4.88
N ALA A 302 -4.14 -11.83 4.87
CA ALA A 302 -3.59 -10.80 5.74
C ALA A 302 -3.82 -11.11 7.22
N VAL A 303 -5.05 -11.43 7.61
CA VAL A 303 -5.40 -11.80 8.99
C VAL A 303 -4.61 -13.02 9.48
N THR A 304 -4.46 -14.03 8.62
CA THR A 304 -3.68 -15.24 8.95
C THR A 304 -2.21 -14.90 9.22
N LYS A 305 -1.63 -14.03 8.39
CA LYS A 305 -0.24 -13.58 8.56
C LYS A 305 -0.06 -12.76 9.83
N ASP A 306 -1.02 -11.88 10.15
CA ASP A 306 -0.98 -11.08 11.38
C ASP A 306 -1.07 -11.96 12.63
N LEU A 307 -1.90 -13.00 12.60
CA LEU A 307 -1.96 -14.00 13.68
C LEU A 307 -0.61 -14.70 13.87
N GLN A 308 0.03 -15.15 12.78
CA GLN A 308 1.35 -15.80 12.84
C GLN A 308 2.43 -14.85 13.40
N HIS A 309 2.42 -13.58 13.00
CA HIS A 309 3.33 -12.59 13.54
C HIS A 309 3.08 -12.36 15.04
N PHE A 310 1.81 -12.26 15.45
CA PHE A 310 1.45 -12.11 16.86
C PHE A 310 1.96 -13.28 17.71
N GLU A 311 1.76 -14.52 17.26
CA GLU A 311 2.30 -15.71 17.94
C GLU A 311 3.83 -15.70 18.04
N MET A 312 4.52 -15.30 16.97
CA MET A 312 5.98 -15.19 16.99
C MET A 312 6.45 -14.12 17.98
N VAL A 313 5.78 -12.97 18.01
CA VAL A 313 6.09 -11.88 18.95
C VAL A 313 5.91 -12.34 20.39
N GLU A 314 4.84 -13.07 20.71
CA GLU A 314 4.62 -13.60 22.05
C GLU A 314 5.69 -14.62 22.45
N LYS A 315 6.08 -15.54 21.54
CA LYS A 315 7.20 -16.46 21.79
C LYS A 315 8.50 -15.74 22.09
N LEU A 316 8.82 -14.71 21.31
CA LEU A 316 10.03 -13.90 21.52
C LEU A 316 9.98 -13.12 22.84
N LYS A 317 8.82 -12.56 23.20
CA LYS A 317 8.63 -11.89 24.50
C LYS A 317 8.84 -12.84 25.67
N ASP A 318 8.33 -14.07 25.57
CA ASP A 318 8.52 -15.07 26.61
C ASP A 318 9.99 -15.50 26.71
N GLU A 319 10.70 -15.66 25.59
CA GLU A 319 12.14 -15.93 25.58
C GLU A 319 12.95 -14.80 26.23
N ILE A 320 12.64 -13.54 25.89
CA ILE A 320 13.24 -12.37 26.54
C ILE A 320 13.00 -12.42 28.05
N ARG A 321 11.75 -12.68 28.49
CA ARG A 321 11.41 -12.78 29.92
C ARG A 321 12.22 -13.88 30.62
N ILE A 322 12.41 -15.04 29.97
CA ILE A 322 13.22 -16.14 30.50
C ILE A 322 14.69 -15.72 30.61
N LEU A 323 15.24 -15.09 29.58
CA LEU A 323 16.63 -14.64 29.56
C LEU A 323 16.89 -13.54 30.60
N GLU A 324 15.98 -12.59 30.74
CA GLU A 324 16.00 -11.57 31.79
C GLU A 324 15.92 -12.19 33.18
N GLY A 325 15.07 -13.20 33.38
CA GLY A 325 15.00 -13.96 34.63
C GLY A 325 16.31 -14.66 34.96
N LYS A 326 16.95 -15.30 33.98
CA LYS A 326 18.28 -15.91 34.12
C LYS A 326 19.35 -14.87 34.44
N LEU A 327 19.33 -13.73 33.76
CA LEU A 327 20.27 -12.64 33.99
C LEU A 327 20.12 -12.10 35.41
N LYS A 328 18.89 -11.84 35.86
CA LYS A 328 18.58 -11.36 37.21
C LYS A 328 19.03 -12.35 38.29
N PHE A 329 18.89 -13.65 38.03
CA PHE A 329 19.40 -14.70 38.92
C PHE A 329 20.93 -14.72 38.99
N LEU A 330 21.61 -14.47 37.85
CA LEU A 330 23.06 -14.39 37.80
C LEU A 330 23.60 -13.06 38.36
N SER A 331 22.82 -11.99 38.25
CA SER A 331 23.17 -10.64 38.70
C SER A 331 22.84 -10.39 40.18
N VAL A 332 22.51 -11.42 40.96
CA VAL A 332 22.27 -11.24 42.39
C VAL A 332 23.55 -10.67 43.01
N ASP A 333 23.48 -9.40 43.39
CA ASP A 333 24.56 -8.58 43.96
C ASP A 333 25.23 -9.21 45.19
N SER A 334 24.60 -10.21 45.82
CA SER A 334 25.16 -10.95 46.94
C SER A 334 26.51 -11.59 46.62
N ASN A 335 26.72 -12.05 45.38
CA ASN A 335 28.00 -12.62 44.97
C ASN A 335 29.09 -11.54 44.88
N MET A 336 28.74 -10.32 44.43
CA MET A 336 29.70 -9.22 44.30
C MET A 336 29.98 -8.52 45.63
N GLU A 337 29.00 -8.39 46.51
CA GLU A 337 29.19 -7.90 47.88
C GLU A 337 30.03 -8.85 48.72
N TYR A 338 29.75 -10.17 48.63
CA TYR A 338 30.60 -11.18 49.25
C TYR A 338 32.03 -11.12 48.70
N LEU A 339 32.18 -11.08 47.38
CA LEU A 339 33.50 -10.99 46.74
C LEU A 339 34.24 -9.73 47.17
N ARG A 340 33.55 -8.58 47.26
CA ARG A 340 34.09 -7.32 47.78
C ARG A 340 34.59 -7.48 49.21
N ASN A 341 33.78 -8.06 50.10
CA ASN A 341 34.14 -8.24 51.51
C ASN A 341 35.33 -9.20 51.68
N VAL A 342 35.34 -10.31 50.94
CA VAL A 342 36.44 -11.29 50.93
C VAL A 342 37.71 -10.69 50.33
N PHE A 343 37.61 -9.82 49.32
CA PHE A 343 38.74 -9.10 48.75
C PHE A 343 39.35 -8.09 49.75
N ILE A 344 38.51 -7.35 50.48
CA ILE A 344 39.00 -6.47 51.55
C ILE A 344 39.69 -7.29 52.66
N GLN A 345 39.14 -8.46 53.00
CA GLN A 345 39.76 -9.37 53.97
C GLN A 345 41.11 -9.91 53.48
N LEU A 346 41.25 -10.18 52.18
CA LEU A 346 42.53 -10.59 51.57
C LEU A 346 43.62 -9.52 51.74
N LEU A 347 43.26 -8.24 51.58
CA LEU A 347 44.21 -7.11 51.68
C LEU A 347 44.74 -6.91 53.11
N HIS A 348 43.96 -7.26 54.13
CA HIS A 348 44.31 -7.13 55.54
C HIS A 348 44.80 -8.44 56.18
N CYS A 349 44.99 -9.51 55.39
CA CYS A 349 45.42 -10.80 55.90
C CYS A 349 46.95 -10.93 55.88
N ASP A 350 47.56 -10.88 57.06
CA ASP A 350 49.03 -10.96 57.22
C ASP A 350 49.59 -12.40 57.21
N THR A 351 48.71 -13.41 57.20
CA THR A 351 49.11 -14.82 57.23
C THR A 351 49.07 -15.44 55.83
N SER A 352 50.17 -16.10 55.45
CA SER A 352 50.29 -16.85 54.18
C SER A 352 49.18 -17.90 54.01
N SER A 353 48.90 -18.67 55.07
CA SER A 353 47.84 -19.68 55.07
C SER A 353 46.45 -19.07 54.92
N GLY A 354 46.14 -17.99 55.67
CA GLY A 354 44.85 -17.29 55.55
C GLY A 354 44.63 -16.69 54.17
N ARG A 355 45.65 -16.06 53.60
CA ARG A 355 45.63 -15.49 52.24
C ARG A 355 45.32 -16.56 51.19
N LYS A 356 45.91 -17.75 51.31
CA LYS A 356 45.64 -18.91 50.45
C LYS A 356 44.20 -19.40 50.55
N HIS A 357 43.65 -19.51 51.76
CA HIS A 357 42.26 -19.92 51.96
C HIS A 357 41.27 -18.90 51.36
N ILE A 358 41.51 -17.60 51.55
CA ILE A 358 40.70 -16.53 50.98
C ILE A 358 40.76 -16.55 49.44
N LEU A 359 41.93 -16.75 48.84
CA LEU A 359 42.08 -16.89 47.39
C LEU A 359 41.32 -18.11 46.83
N LYS A 360 41.28 -19.24 47.56
CA LYS A 360 40.46 -20.39 47.16
C LYS A 360 38.96 -20.09 47.21
N ALA A 361 38.50 -19.35 48.21
CA ALA A 361 37.11 -18.93 48.33
C ALA A 361 36.72 -17.96 47.19
N ILE A 362 37.59 -17.00 46.85
CA ILE A 362 37.43 -16.12 45.68
C ILE A 362 37.35 -16.94 44.39
N GLY A 363 38.25 -17.91 44.22
CA GLY A 363 38.28 -18.75 43.02
C GLY A 363 37.02 -19.61 42.85
N ALA A 364 36.45 -20.09 43.95
CA ALA A 364 35.19 -20.83 43.93
C ALA A 364 33.99 -19.95 43.52
N VAL A 365 33.91 -18.72 44.05
CA VAL A 365 32.83 -17.77 43.70
C VAL A 365 32.93 -17.31 42.25
N LEU A 366 34.15 -17.10 41.75
CA LEU A 366 34.40 -16.73 40.35
C LEU A 366 34.36 -17.92 39.38
N LYS A 367 34.14 -19.15 39.88
CA LYS A 367 34.16 -20.39 39.10
C LYS A 367 35.43 -20.53 38.23
N LEU A 368 36.59 -20.27 38.84
CA LEU A 368 37.87 -20.45 38.16
C LEU A 368 38.08 -21.90 37.71
N SER A 369 38.75 -22.06 36.59
CA SER A 369 39.06 -23.37 36.02
C SER A 369 40.01 -24.17 36.94
N VAL A 370 40.03 -25.49 36.76
CA VAL A 370 40.85 -26.41 37.56
C VAL A 370 42.35 -26.08 37.47
N THR A 371 42.80 -25.54 36.33
CA THR A 371 44.19 -25.10 36.09
C THR A 371 44.52 -23.84 36.88
N GLU A 372 43.62 -22.86 36.92
CA GLU A 372 43.75 -21.63 37.70
C GLU A 372 43.73 -21.90 39.21
N MET A 373 42.83 -22.78 39.67
CA MET A 373 42.77 -23.22 41.06
C MET A 373 44.07 -23.91 41.49
N ARG A 374 44.67 -24.73 40.61
CA ARG A 374 45.96 -25.37 40.85
C ARG A 374 47.13 -24.37 40.90
N ALA A 375 47.05 -23.29 40.12
CA ALA A 375 48.06 -22.23 40.15
C ALA A 375 48.05 -21.46 41.48
N ILE A 376 46.86 -21.20 42.04
CA ILE A 376 46.68 -20.60 43.38
C ILE A 376 47.25 -21.52 44.46
N GLU A 377 47.10 -22.84 44.32
CA GLU A 377 47.63 -23.82 45.28
C GLU A 377 49.15 -23.92 45.29
N LYS A 378 49.79 -23.70 44.14
CA LYS A 378 51.24 -23.79 43.96
C LYS A 378 52.00 -22.52 44.38
N ARG A 379 51.34 -21.36 44.45
CA ARG A 379 51.96 -20.14 44.98
C ARG A 379 52.09 -20.27 46.50
N ASN A 380 53.32 -20.27 47.00
CA ASN A 380 53.63 -19.97 48.39
C ASN A 380 53.58 -18.44 48.54
N LEU A 381 52.45 -17.94 49.03
CA LEU A 381 52.17 -16.52 49.37
C LEU A 381 52.31 -16.13 50.94
#